data_AF-A0A195F895-F1
#
_entry.id   AF-A0A195F895-F1
#
_cell.length_a   1.000
_cell.length_b   1.000
_cell.length_c   1.000
_cell.angle_alpha   90.00
_cell.angle_beta   90.00
_cell.angle_gamma   90.00
#
_symmetry.space_group_name_H-M   'P 1'
#
loop_
_entity.id
_entity.type
_entity.pdbx_description
1 polymer ?
#
loop_
_entity_poly.entity_id
_entity_poly.type
_entity_poly.pdbx_seq_one_letter_code
_entity_poly.pdbx_strand_id
1 'polypeptide(L)'
;MGVSRTWYVILVVIAACTCGARTECGETVQISFLTSVHDDPSCTMLSPTGVTLYEAAKLLAEIHNNKTDGFEIEITTVDTCGNITGALKAMMKALVWADVNCLYPPYYLGIIGPDTTTNIEAVYKVTSILKVPHIIKKPSISPYLHSLTEESNSYLVEGILKMIEILKWKSFTLVTKVDDENDDDVQNITKKLTVNAIANNLCVIIHDNDKEDYTSHIVHIGKPENNFFNKLKNATILIISEGNLKNYLNHIDSINTILLLEDSRNVINGLEWRVENSQWWAPDNGLGRYDAEELKRVRWLENAIKIYVKALNALCKNKKCNNQINALEWNHIVSNMLMTYNKESEAAPKFLNLFMKKKTSNLERLGDIVVHRNKTKVYWDKSKMDEKEKNVTEKTEKNYGAPRNNNNMSYIFRELLKEENKPQSRCATAVKQIKIKKKDNEATQVLVSGMSDNGWWTMVCTISGIGITMFLVGILAVYVIYTNVQRPKCAKNKNHLDRDTNLRRMSNDRELPTTITTRNQRVLRSPHRRGSDRSTISEKSV
;
A
#
# COMPACT_ATOMS: atom_id res chain seq x y z
N MET A 1 -44.45 57.99 6.10
CA MET A 1 -43.64 56.91 6.70
C MET A 1 -42.86 56.22 5.58
N GLY A 2 -41.53 56.09 5.66
CA GLY A 2 -40.76 55.45 4.57
C GLY A 2 -39.24 55.38 4.79
N VAL A 3 -38.64 56.38 5.45
CA VAL A 3 -37.16 56.48 5.58
C VAL A 3 -36.58 55.55 6.65
N SER A 4 -37.36 55.16 7.66
CA SER A 4 -36.90 54.31 8.79
C SER A 4 -36.62 52.85 8.40
N ARG A 5 -37.39 52.25 7.49
CA ARG A 5 -37.19 50.82 7.13
C ARG A 5 -35.91 50.56 6.35
N THR A 6 -35.48 51.50 5.50
CA THR A 6 -34.29 51.33 4.65
C THR A 6 -33.00 51.27 5.47
N TRP A 7 -32.92 52.02 6.57
CA TRP A 7 -31.75 52.02 7.46
C TRP A 7 -31.57 50.71 8.22
N TYR A 8 -32.65 50.07 8.68
CA TYR A 8 -32.58 48.75 9.30
C TYR A 8 -32.13 47.66 8.32
N VAL A 9 -32.55 47.71 7.05
CA VAL A 9 -32.10 46.76 6.03
C VAL A 9 -30.60 46.92 5.76
N ILE A 10 -30.08 48.14 5.70
CA ILE A 10 -28.64 48.40 5.51
C ILE A 10 -27.83 47.87 6.69
N LEU A 11 -28.27 48.10 7.94
CA LEU A 11 -27.60 47.56 9.13
C LEU A 11 -27.62 46.02 9.18
N VAL A 12 -28.72 45.38 8.77
CA VAL A 12 -28.80 43.91 8.69
C VAL A 12 -27.90 43.33 7.58
N VAL A 13 -27.79 44.01 6.44
CA VAL A 13 -26.87 43.59 5.35
C VAL A 13 -25.40 43.77 5.76
N ILE A 14 -25.06 44.87 6.43
CA ILE A 14 -23.69 45.07 6.97
C ILE A 14 -23.38 44.01 8.03
N ALA A 15 -24.30 43.72 8.95
CA ALA A 15 -24.13 42.68 9.96
C ALA A 15 -24.01 41.26 9.36
N ALA A 16 -24.74 40.96 8.28
CA ALA A 16 -24.66 39.68 7.56
C ALA A 16 -23.37 39.53 6.71
N CYS A 17 -22.83 40.64 6.19
CA CYS A 17 -21.51 40.66 5.56
C CYS A 17 -20.35 40.70 6.57
N THR A 18 -20.63 40.91 7.87
CA THR A 18 -19.70 40.68 8.98
C THR A 18 -20.03 39.41 9.76
N CYS A 19 -20.47 38.33 9.08
CA CYS A 19 -20.28 36.99 9.62
C CYS A 19 -18.79 36.82 9.92
N GLY A 20 -18.46 36.83 11.22
CA GLY A 20 -17.13 37.20 11.69
C GLY A 20 -16.02 36.35 11.08
N ALA A 21 -15.05 37.02 10.46
CA ALA A 21 -13.72 36.45 10.36
C ALA A 21 -13.28 36.07 11.78
N ARG A 22 -12.94 34.80 12.01
CA ARG A 22 -12.21 34.39 13.22
C ARG A 22 -10.79 34.94 13.06
N THR A 23 -10.60 36.21 13.40
CA THR A 23 -9.28 36.88 13.31
C THR A 23 -8.27 36.34 14.32
N GLU A 24 -8.73 35.53 15.27
CA GLU A 24 -7.91 34.82 16.24
C GLU A 24 -7.94 33.33 15.91
N CYS A 25 -6.78 32.78 15.52
CA CYS A 25 -6.58 31.35 15.40
C CYS A 25 -6.74 30.69 16.79
N GLY A 26 -7.35 29.51 16.84
CA GLY A 26 -7.61 28.81 18.11
C GLY A 26 -6.33 28.48 18.87
N GLU A 27 -6.43 28.33 20.20
CA GLU A 27 -5.30 27.89 21.03
C GLU A 27 -4.91 26.41 20.81
N THR A 28 -5.84 25.62 20.24
CA THR A 28 -5.63 24.22 19.86
C THR A 28 -4.88 24.09 18.54
N VAL A 29 -4.08 23.04 18.44
CA VAL A 29 -3.23 22.73 17.30
C VAL A 29 -3.90 21.65 16.46
N GLN A 30 -4.20 21.96 15.20
CA GLN A 30 -5.06 21.13 14.38
C GLN A 30 -4.29 20.30 13.35
N ILE A 31 -4.72 19.05 13.21
CA ILE A 31 -4.35 18.13 12.13
C ILE A 31 -5.64 17.72 11.42
N SER A 32 -5.66 17.76 10.09
CA SER A 32 -6.78 17.20 9.31
C SER A 32 -6.46 15.77 8.88
N PHE A 33 -7.39 14.85 9.12
CA PHE A 33 -7.29 13.46 8.70
C PHE A 33 -8.37 13.14 7.67
N LEU A 34 -7.97 12.80 6.45
CA LEU A 34 -8.87 12.46 5.35
C LEU A 34 -8.90 10.93 5.19
N THR A 35 -10.06 10.32 5.40
CA THR A 35 -10.22 8.86 5.32
C THR A 35 -11.58 8.46 4.73
N SER A 36 -11.76 7.19 4.41
CA SER A 36 -13.01 6.63 3.88
C SER A 36 -13.85 6.14 5.06
N VAL A 37 -14.75 6.96 5.61
CA VAL A 37 -15.70 6.52 6.66
C VAL A 37 -16.87 5.77 6.02
N HIS A 38 -17.21 6.12 4.79
CA HIS A 38 -18.11 5.36 3.92
C HIS A 38 -17.40 4.93 2.64
N ASP A 39 -17.70 3.75 2.12
CA ASP A 39 -17.02 3.17 0.95
C ASP A 39 -17.84 3.25 -0.35
N ASP A 40 -18.88 4.10 -0.38
CA ASP A 40 -19.72 4.36 -1.55
C ASP A 40 -19.72 5.85 -1.97
N PRO A 41 -19.91 6.17 -3.27
CA PRO A 41 -19.96 7.56 -3.74
C PRO A 41 -21.07 8.44 -3.13
N SER A 42 -22.12 7.82 -2.58
CA SER A 42 -23.24 8.51 -1.90
C SER A 42 -22.99 8.78 -0.41
N CYS A 43 -21.90 8.29 0.17
CA CYS A 43 -21.58 8.42 1.59
C CYS A 43 -22.66 7.82 2.52
N THR A 44 -23.08 6.58 2.25
CA THR A 44 -24.15 5.86 3.00
C THR A 44 -23.78 4.48 3.50
N MET A 45 -22.83 3.80 2.85
CA MET A 45 -22.36 2.46 3.21
C MET A 45 -21.11 2.61 4.07
N LEU A 46 -21.25 2.41 5.38
CA LEU A 46 -20.16 2.60 6.35
C LEU A 46 -19.02 1.59 6.14
N SER A 47 -17.79 2.07 6.36
CA SER A 47 -16.55 1.30 6.31
C SER A 47 -16.16 0.85 7.73
N PRO A 48 -16.03 -0.47 8.01
CA PRO A 48 -15.54 -0.95 9.31
C PRO A 48 -14.16 -0.36 9.65
N THR A 49 -13.27 -0.32 8.65
CA THR A 49 -11.95 0.33 8.69
C THR A 49 -12.07 1.81 9.00
N GLY A 50 -12.95 2.51 8.27
CA GLY A 50 -13.15 3.95 8.38
C GLY A 50 -13.66 4.40 9.75
N VAL A 51 -14.64 3.71 10.31
CA VAL A 51 -15.15 3.98 11.66
C VAL A 51 -14.08 3.70 12.72
N THR A 52 -13.31 2.61 12.54
CA THR A 52 -12.18 2.29 13.43
C THR A 52 -11.12 3.40 13.43
N LEU A 53 -10.75 3.91 12.25
CA LEU A 53 -9.81 5.01 12.09
C LEU A 53 -10.36 6.34 12.62
N TYR A 54 -11.66 6.60 12.48
CA TYR A 54 -12.34 7.79 13.00
C TYR A 54 -12.33 7.84 14.54
N GLU A 55 -12.69 6.75 15.23
CA GLU A 55 -12.64 6.71 16.69
C GLU A 55 -11.19 6.62 17.22
N ALA A 56 -10.30 5.97 16.48
CA ALA A 56 -8.88 5.97 16.80
C ALA A 56 -8.27 7.38 16.76
N ALA A 57 -8.62 8.21 15.76
CA ALA A 57 -8.15 9.59 15.67
C ALA A 57 -8.47 10.40 16.95
N LYS A 58 -9.72 10.31 17.44
CA LYS A 58 -10.13 10.95 18.71
C LYS A 58 -9.36 10.40 19.90
N LEU A 59 -9.31 9.07 20.05
CA LEU A 59 -8.63 8.41 21.16
C LEU A 59 -7.13 8.77 21.20
N LEU A 60 -6.48 8.87 20.06
CA LEU A 60 -5.06 9.24 19.96
C LEU A 60 -4.81 10.71 20.34
N ALA A 61 -5.71 11.63 19.96
CA ALA A 61 -5.66 13.03 20.41
C ALA A 61 -5.83 13.13 21.94
N GLU A 62 -6.84 12.46 22.51
CA GLU A 62 -7.06 12.42 23.95
C GLU A 62 -5.87 11.79 24.71
N ILE A 63 -5.30 10.69 24.19
CA ILE A 63 -4.12 10.06 24.77
C ILE A 63 -2.91 11.00 24.74
N HIS A 64 -2.78 11.85 23.71
CA HIS A 64 -1.72 12.85 23.66
C HIS A 64 -1.95 13.96 24.70
N ASN A 65 -3.13 14.60 24.66
CA ASN A 65 -3.47 15.75 25.50
C ASN A 65 -3.43 15.40 26.99
N ASN A 66 -3.84 14.18 27.38
CA ASN A 66 -3.76 13.68 28.77
C ASN A 66 -2.34 13.31 29.23
N LYS A 67 -1.37 13.15 28.32
CA LYS A 67 0.01 12.72 28.66
C LYS A 67 1.02 13.86 28.67
N THR A 68 0.70 15.02 28.09
CA THR A 68 1.67 16.10 27.91
C THR A 68 1.07 17.46 28.21
N ASP A 69 1.75 18.24 29.05
CA ASP A 69 1.48 19.68 29.26
C ASP A 69 1.89 20.55 28.04
N GLY A 70 1.86 19.97 26.83
CA GLY A 70 2.29 20.58 25.57
C GLY A 70 1.19 21.38 24.88
N PHE A 71 1.31 21.54 23.57
CA PHE A 71 0.18 22.03 22.77
C PHE A 71 -0.96 21.02 22.83
N GLU A 72 -2.20 21.50 23.01
CA GLU A 72 -3.38 20.65 22.89
C GLU A 72 -3.64 20.38 21.41
N ILE A 73 -3.85 19.11 21.04
CA ILE A 73 -4.02 18.70 19.65
C ILE A 73 -5.48 18.32 19.39
N GLU A 74 -6.01 18.85 18.29
CA GLU A 74 -7.29 18.47 17.71
C GLU A 74 -7.07 17.73 16.38
N ILE A 75 -7.74 16.60 16.20
CA ILE A 75 -7.69 15.83 14.94
C ILE A 75 -9.06 15.87 14.27
N THR A 76 -9.20 16.75 13.27
CA THR A 76 -10.40 16.87 12.47
C THR A 76 -10.43 15.77 11.42
N THR A 77 -11.21 14.71 11.67
CA THR A 77 -11.43 13.64 10.68
C THR A 77 -12.53 14.05 9.70
N VAL A 78 -12.26 13.93 8.40
CA VAL A 78 -13.20 14.28 7.34
C VAL A 78 -13.33 13.13 6.35
N ASP A 79 -14.58 12.72 6.12
CA ASP A 79 -14.92 11.60 5.25
C ASP A 79 -14.78 11.94 3.76
N THR A 80 -14.13 11.03 3.04
CA THR A 80 -13.84 11.10 1.60
C THR A 80 -14.76 10.21 0.75
N CYS A 81 -15.60 9.39 1.37
CA CYS A 81 -16.58 8.52 0.70
C CYS A 81 -15.98 7.63 -0.42
N GLY A 82 -14.77 7.10 -0.21
CA GLY A 82 -14.02 6.28 -1.17
C GLY A 82 -13.58 6.95 -2.49
N ASN A 83 -13.97 8.20 -2.80
CA ASN A 83 -13.92 8.72 -4.17
C ASN A 83 -13.29 10.12 -4.32
N ILE A 84 -12.90 10.49 -5.55
CA ILE A 84 -12.17 11.72 -5.87
C ILE A 84 -12.98 12.98 -5.51
N THR A 85 -14.28 13.01 -5.82
CA THR A 85 -15.16 14.14 -5.52
C THR A 85 -15.35 14.31 -4.02
N GLY A 86 -15.54 13.20 -3.30
CA GLY A 86 -15.59 13.16 -1.84
C GLY A 86 -14.29 13.62 -1.20
N ALA A 87 -13.13 13.15 -1.68
CA ALA A 87 -11.81 13.57 -1.21
C ALA A 87 -11.55 15.08 -1.42
N LEU A 88 -11.92 15.65 -2.56
CA LEU A 88 -11.84 17.10 -2.80
C LEU A 88 -12.78 17.88 -1.88
N LYS A 89 -14.02 17.41 -1.69
CA LYS A 89 -14.99 18.01 -0.76
C LYS A 89 -14.50 17.95 0.69
N ALA A 90 -13.89 16.84 1.09
CA ALA A 90 -13.30 16.63 2.41
C ALA A 90 -12.14 17.58 2.66
N MET A 91 -11.24 17.72 1.68
CA MET A 91 -10.14 18.69 1.70
C MET A 91 -10.64 20.13 1.83
N MET A 92 -11.63 20.55 1.03
CA MET A 92 -12.20 21.90 1.15
C MET A 92 -12.86 22.13 2.51
N LYS A 93 -13.57 21.13 3.06
CA LYS A 93 -14.15 21.20 4.41
C LYS A 93 -13.08 21.31 5.49
N ALA A 94 -11.97 20.57 5.36
CA ALA A 94 -10.83 20.63 6.27
C ALA A 94 -10.20 22.04 6.31
N LEU A 95 -9.97 22.66 5.14
CA LEU A 95 -9.47 24.03 5.04
C LEU A 95 -10.42 25.07 5.65
N VAL A 96 -11.73 24.90 5.45
CA VAL A 96 -12.75 25.80 6.04
C VAL A 96 -12.82 25.64 7.55
N TRP A 97 -12.67 24.42 8.07
CA TRP A 97 -12.64 24.16 9.51
C TRP A 97 -11.39 24.71 10.19
N ALA A 98 -10.25 24.72 9.49
CA ALA A 98 -8.99 25.25 10.00
C ALA A 98 -8.86 26.78 9.97
N ASP A 99 -9.81 27.47 9.33
CA ASP A 99 -9.67 28.83 8.82
C ASP A 99 -8.48 28.97 7.85
N VAL A 100 -8.75 29.46 6.64
CA VAL A 100 -7.71 29.64 5.61
C VAL A 100 -6.61 30.60 6.08
N ASN A 101 -6.93 31.53 6.99
CA ASN A 101 -5.98 32.46 7.58
C ASN A 101 -5.08 31.82 8.65
N CYS A 102 -5.36 30.61 9.11
CA CYS A 102 -4.64 29.92 10.18
C CYS A 102 -3.89 28.66 9.72
N LEU A 103 -3.75 28.46 8.40
CA LEU A 103 -3.05 27.32 7.77
C LEU A 103 -1.50 27.37 7.93
N TYR A 104 -1.00 27.75 9.10
CA TYR A 104 0.43 27.76 9.44
C TYR A 104 0.66 27.32 10.90
N PRO A 105 1.85 26.77 11.23
CA PRO A 105 2.17 26.38 12.60
C PRO A 105 2.34 27.61 13.53
N PRO A 106 1.96 27.51 14.82
CA PRO A 106 1.56 26.28 15.51
C PRO A 106 0.12 25.82 15.21
N TYR A 107 -0.75 26.70 14.73
CA TYR A 107 -2.20 26.47 14.67
C TYR A 107 -2.62 25.29 13.78
N TYR A 108 -2.01 25.17 12.59
CA TYR A 108 -2.30 24.08 11.66
C TYR A 108 -1.01 23.35 11.24
N LEU A 109 -0.97 22.05 11.51
CA LEU A 109 0.24 21.24 11.27
C LEU A 109 0.26 20.58 9.89
N GLY A 110 -0.90 20.18 9.36
CA GLY A 110 -1.02 19.58 8.04
C GLY A 110 -2.11 18.52 7.91
N ILE A 111 -1.96 17.67 6.90
CA ILE A 111 -2.98 16.71 6.46
C ILE A 111 -2.42 15.29 6.46
N ILE A 112 -3.23 14.33 6.90
CA ILE A 112 -2.95 12.88 6.85
C ILE A 112 -3.97 12.21 5.92
N GLY A 113 -3.53 11.32 5.02
CA GLY A 113 -4.42 10.63 4.07
C GLY A 113 -4.95 11.54 2.95
N PRO A 114 -5.74 11.05 1.99
CA PRO A 114 -6.41 9.75 1.95
C PRO A 114 -5.51 8.59 1.49
N ASP A 115 -6.06 7.38 1.46
CA ASP A 115 -5.33 6.13 1.21
C ASP A 115 -5.04 5.84 -0.28
N THR A 116 -5.96 6.19 -1.19
CA THR A 116 -5.84 5.86 -2.63
C THR A 116 -5.03 6.89 -3.41
N THR A 117 -4.22 6.42 -4.37
CA THR A 117 -3.35 7.29 -5.20
C THR A 117 -4.12 8.36 -5.95
N THR A 118 -5.28 8.04 -6.51
CA THR A 118 -6.15 8.96 -7.24
C THR A 118 -6.69 10.09 -6.35
N ASN A 119 -7.12 9.77 -5.13
CA ASN A 119 -7.61 10.76 -4.17
C ASN A 119 -6.45 11.60 -3.62
N ILE A 120 -5.28 10.99 -3.38
CA ILE A 120 -4.04 11.69 -3.01
C ILE A 120 -3.66 12.74 -4.07
N GLU A 121 -3.63 12.38 -5.35
CA GLU A 121 -3.29 13.31 -6.44
C GLU A 121 -4.28 14.47 -6.58
N ALA A 122 -5.56 14.23 -6.30
CA ALA A 122 -6.60 15.25 -6.30
C ALA A 122 -6.40 16.26 -5.14
N VAL A 123 -6.20 15.76 -3.92
CA VAL A 123 -5.94 16.59 -2.73
C VAL A 123 -4.61 17.34 -2.85
N TYR A 124 -3.58 16.70 -3.39
CA TYR A 124 -2.24 17.29 -3.56
C TYR A 124 -2.23 18.59 -4.37
N LYS A 125 -3.09 18.71 -5.40
CA LYS A 125 -3.23 19.95 -6.19
C LYS A 125 -3.65 21.15 -5.35
N VAL A 126 -4.35 20.93 -4.24
CA VAL A 126 -4.76 21.98 -3.30
C VAL A 126 -3.68 22.22 -2.24
N THR A 127 -3.12 21.15 -1.64
CA THR A 127 -2.11 21.27 -0.57
C THR A 127 -0.82 21.94 -1.05
N SER A 128 -0.39 21.67 -2.29
CA SER A 128 0.79 22.28 -2.90
C SER A 128 0.67 23.79 -3.12
N ILE A 129 -0.51 24.28 -3.53
CA ILE A 129 -0.77 25.72 -3.69
C ILE A 129 -0.69 26.42 -2.33
N LEU A 130 -1.25 25.80 -1.29
CA LEU A 130 -1.29 26.30 0.08
C LEU A 130 0.02 26.03 0.87
N LYS A 131 0.98 25.31 0.28
CA LYS A 131 2.25 24.90 0.91
C LYS A 131 2.09 24.12 2.22
N VAL A 132 0.96 23.40 2.35
CA VAL A 132 0.63 22.58 3.51
C VAL A 132 1.33 21.22 3.36
N PRO A 133 2.15 20.77 4.33
CA PRO A 133 2.74 19.44 4.28
C PRO A 133 1.67 18.37 4.50
N HIS A 134 1.75 17.30 3.71
CA HIS A 134 0.73 16.27 3.59
C HIS A 134 1.39 14.89 3.72
N ILE A 135 1.06 14.15 4.78
CA ILE A 135 1.57 12.80 5.04
C ILE A 135 0.67 11.75 4.38
N ILE A 136 1.29 10.89 3.58
CA ILE A 136 0.63 9.79 2.84
C ILE A 136 1.40 8.47 2.98
N LYS A 137 0.75 7.38 2.60
CA LYS A 137 1.33 6.01 2.64
C LYS A 137 2.25 5.68 1.47
N LYS A 138 1.99 6.27 0.30
CA LYS A 138 2.68 5.92 -0.95
C LYS A 138 3.93 6.82 -1.16
N PRO A 139 5.02 6.29 -1.73
CA PRO A 139 6.18 7.09 -2.10
C PRO A 139 5.82 8.23 -3.05
N SER A 140 6.45 9.39 -2.87
CA SER A 140 6.29 10.54 -3.75
C SER A 140 7.58 11.34 -3.89
N ILE A 141 7.72 12.02 -5.03
CA ILE A 141 8.79 12.97 -5.35
C ILE A 141 8.34 14.43 -5.18
N SER A 142 7.10 14.66 -4.73
CA SER A 142 6.55 16.00 -4.54
C SER A 142 7.09 16.65 -3.26
N PRO A 143 7.40 17.97 -3.27
CA PRO A 143 8.02 18.65 -2.13
C PRO A 143 7.12 18.78 -0.90
N TYR A 144 5.80 18.72 -1.04
CA TYR A 144 4.83 18.84 0.07
C TYR A 144 4.13 17.51 0.40
N LEU A 145 4.42 16.44 -0.34
CA LEU A 145 3.76 15.14 -0.21
C LEU A 145 4.74 14.12 0.36
N HIS A 146 4.68 13.90 1.66
CA HIS A 146 5.69 13.13 2.40
C HIS A 146 5.21 11.70 2.67
N SER A 147 6.04 10.72 2.29
CA SER A 147 5.74 9.30 2.48
C SER A 147 6.10 8.84 3.89
N LEU A 148 5.11 8.46 4.69
CA LEU A 148 5.29 7.65 5.89
C LEU A 148 5.13 6.18 5.50
N THR A 149 6.22 5.42 5.55
CA THR A 149 6.23 4.02 5.11
C THR A 149 5.34 3.16 6.01
N GLU A 150 4.43 2.38 5.42
CA GLU A 150 3.67 1.37 6.15
C GLU A 150 4.57 0.24 6.66
N GLU A 151 4.14 -0.43 7.73
CA GLU A 151 4.89 -1.52 8.33
C GLU A 151 4.95 -2.74 7.37
N SER A 152 6.16 -3.17 7.00
CA SER A 152 6.36 -4.31 6.10
C SER A 152 6.00 -5.63 6.78
N ASN A 153 5.15 -6.44 6.16
CA ASN A 153 4.76 -7.77 6.65
C ASN A 153 5.90 -8.83 6.59
N SER A 154 7.14 -8.43 6.28
CA SER A 154 8.30 -9.34 6.20
C SER A 154 8.61 -10.02 7.52
N TYR A 155 8.37 -9.38 8.67
CA TYR A 155 8.57 -9.99 9.99
C TYR A 155 7.65 -11.19 10.24
N LEU A 156 6.42 -11.18 9.71
CA LEU A 156 5.53 -12.34 9.76
C LEU A 156 6.12 -13.51 8.97
N VAL A 157 6.58 -13.25 7.74
CA VAL A 157 7.20 -14.28 6.89
C VAL A 157 8.43 -14.91 7.55
N GLU A 158 9.28 -14.09 8.18
CA GLU A 158 10.45 -14.58 8.92
C GLU A 158 10.07 -15.37 10.18
N GLY A 159 9.04 -14.94 10.93
CA GLY A 159 8.50 -15.67 12.06
C GLY A 159 7.94 -17.05 11.66
N ILE A 160 7.19 -17.11 10.55
CA ILE A 160 6.65 -18.36 9.97
C ILE A 160 7.78 -19.32 9.62
N LEU A 161 8.76 -18.85 8.83
CA LEU A 161 9.89 -19.67 8.41
C LEU A 161 10.72 -20.16 9.59
N LYS A 162 10.87 -19.35 10.64
CA LYS A 162 11.57 -19.76 11.86
C LYS A 162 10.82 -20.84 12.65
N MET A 163 9.48 -20.76 12.72
CA MET A 163 8.68 -21.83 13.33
C MET A 163 8.74 -23.11 12.50
N ILE A 164 8.63 -23.03 11.17
CA ILE A 164 8.80 -24.16 10.25
C ILE A 164 10.18 -24.82 10.42
N GLU A 165 11.25 -24.03 10.58
CA GLU A 165 12.61 -24.54 10.87
C GLU A 165 12.66 -25.30 12.20
N ILE A 166 12.07 -24.75 13.27
CA ILE A 166 12.03 -25.34 14.61
C ILE A 166 11.25 -26.66 14.62
N LEU A 167 10.11 -26.69 13.95
CA LEU A 167 9.24 -27.87 13.75
C LEU A 167 9.81 -28.84 12.69
N LYS A 168 10.91 -28.47 12.02
CA LYS A 168 11.62 -29.25 11.00
C LYS A 168 10.78 -29.64 9.78
N TRP A 169 9.65 -28.99 9.53
CA TRP A 169 8.77 -29.32 8.41
C TRP A 169 9.52 -29.23 7.08
N LYS A 170 9.16 -30.12 6.13
CA LYS A 170 9.68 -30.14 4.76
C LYS A 170 8.64 -29.81 3.70
N SER A 171 7.38 -29.96 4.05
CA SER A 171 6.24 -29.56 3.23
C SER A 171 5.09 -29.08 4.12
N PHE A 172 4.33 -28.13 3.62
CA PHE A 172 3.10 -27.65 4.25
C PHE A 172 2.08 -27.19 3.20
N THR A 173 0.81 -27.23 3.56
CA THR A 173 -0.27 -26.60 2.79
C THR A 173 -0.43 -25.16 3.27
N LEU A 174 -0.42 -24.19 2.37
CA LEU A 174 -0.69 -22.78 2.63
C LEU A 174 -2.16 -22.49 2.33
N VAL A 175 -2.88 -22.03 3.35
CA VAL A 175 -4.30 -21.66 3.29
C VAL A 175 -4.43 -20.16 3.54
N THR A 176 -5.17 -19.50 2.67
CA THR A 176 -5.43 -18.07 2.67
C THR A 176 -6.91 -17.87 2.38
N LYS A 177 -7.57 -16.92 3.04
CA LYS A 177 -8.91 -16.50 2.61
C LYS A 177 -8.77 -15.70 1.32
N VAL A 178 -9.41 -16.16 0.24
CA VAL A 178 -9.29 -15.58 -1.12
C VAL A 178 -10.49 -14.66 -1.45
N ASP A 179 -11.52 -14.62 -0.60
CA ASP A 179 -12.81 -13.99 -0.90
C ASP A 179 -12.77 -12.47 -1.11
N ASP A 180 -11.68 -11.80 -0.73
CA ASP A 180 -11.50 -10.36 -0.86
C ASP A 180 -10.42 -10.06 -1.91
N GLU A 181 -10.82 -9.88 -3.17
CA GLU A 181 -9.92 -9.58 -4.32
C GLU A 181 -9.05 -8.30 -4.13
N ASN A 182 -9.35 -7.49 -3.10
CA ASN A 182 -8.65 -6.25 -2.74
C ASN A 182 -7.66 -6.37 -1.56
N ASP A 183 -7.48 -7.53 -0.94
CA ASP A 183 -6.49 -7.67 0.16
C ASP A 183 -5.04 -7.85 -0.37
N ASP A 184 -4.47 -6.71 -0.78
CA ASP A 184 -3.06 -6.56 -1.15
C ASP A 184 -2.09 -7.12 -0.08
N ASP A 185 -2.45 -7.07 1.21
CA ASP A 185 -1.56 -7.41 2.32
C ASP A 185 -1.43 -8.93 2.50
N VAL A 186 -2.55 -9.68 2.50
CA VAL A 186 -2.56 -11.15 2.56
C VAL A 186 -1.91 -11.75 1.32
N GLN A 187 -2.19 -11.23 0.13
CA GLN A 187 -1.55 -11.67 -1.12
C GLN A 187 -0.03 -11.42 -1.10
N ASN A 188 0.42 -10.28 -0.58
CA ASN A 188 1.85 -9.93 -0.45
C ASN A 188 2.58 -10.84 0.56
N ILE A 189 1.96 -11.17 1.70
CA ILE A 189 2.49 -12.15 2.67
C ILE A 189 2.63 -13.52 1.99
N THR A 190 1.56 -14.00 1.35
CA THR A 190 1.48 -15.30 0.67
C THR A 190 2.56 -15.45 -0.40
N LYS A 191 2.73 -14.43 -1.24
CA LYS A 191 3.75 -14.39 -2.29
C LYS A 191 5.17 -14.39 -1.72
N LYS A 192 5.46 -13.54 -0.74
CA LYS A 192 6.77 -13.48 -0.07
C LYS A 192 7.10 -14.77 0.67
N LEU A 193 6.14 -15.34 1.38
CA LEU A 193 6.28 -16.61 2.08
C LEU A 193 6.59 -17.75 1.11
N THR A 194 5.85 -17.86 0.01
CA THR A 194 6.06 -18.90 -1.00
C THR A 194 7.46 -18.82 -1.61
N VAL A 195 7.90 -17.64 -2.04
CA VAL A 195 9.25 -17.41 -2.58
C VAL A 195 10.34 -17.77 -1.56
N ASN A 196 10.22 -17.28 -0.33
CA ASN A 196 11.21 -17.54 0.72
C ASN A 196 11.19 -19.00 1.20
N ALA A 197 10.04 -19.69 1.16
CA ALA A 197 9.94 -21.11 1.48
C ALA A 197 10.64 -21.98 0.44
N ILE A 198 10.41 -21.69 -0.86
CA ILE A 198 11.10 -22.37 -1.98
C ILE A 198 12.63 -22.14 -1.87
N ALA A 199 13.07 -20.92 -1.58
CA ALA A 199 14.48 -20.60 -1.36
C ALA A 199 15.12 -21.39 -0.19
N ASN A 200 14.31 -21.78 0.80
CA ASN A 200 14.71 -22.63 1.93
C ASN A 200 14.52 -24.15 1.67
N ASN A 201 14.27 -24.55 0.42
CA ASN A 201 14.00 -25.94 0.00
C ASN A 201 12.79 -26.58 0.71
N LEU A 202 11.73 -25.79 0.95
CA LEU A 202 10.45 -26.24 1.46
C LEU A 202 9.43 -26.41 0.32
N CYS A 203 8.57 -27.41 0.42
CA CYS A 203 7.53 -27.67 -0.57
C CYS A 203 6.18 -27.12 -0.10
N VAL A 204 5.71 -26.07 -0.79
CA VAL A 204 4.46 -25.37 -0.49
C VAL A 204 3.37 -25.87 -1.42
N ILE A 205 2.22 -26.24 -0.86
CA ILE A 205 1.00 -26.53 -1.62
C ILE A 205 0.02 -25.40 -1.33
N ILE A 206 -0.27 -24.55 -2.31
CA ILE A 206 -1.28 -23.50 -2.17
C ILE A 206 -2.67 -24.15 -2.31
N HIS A 207 -3.60 -23.81 -1.41
CA HIS A 207 -4.94 -24.39 -1.39
C HIS A 207 -5.98 -23.41 -1.97
N ASP A 208 -6.35 -23.64 -3.22
CA ASP A 208 -7.27 -22.79 -3.98
C ASP A 208 -8.76 -23.22 -3.80
N ASN A 209 -9.17 -23.54 -2.57
CA ASN A 209 -10.52 -23.98 -2.14
C ASN A 209 -11.16 -25.23 -2.81
N ASP A 210 -10.66 -25.71 -3.96
CA ASP A 210 -11.34 -26.70 -4.79
C ASP A 210 -11.08 -28.19 -4.45
N LYS A 211 -10.15 -28.53 -3.54
CA LYS A 211 -9.79 -29.94 -3.22
C LYS A 211 -9.37 -30.18 -1.76
N GLU A 212 -9.80 -31.33 -1.21
CA GLU A 212 -9.50 -31.80 0.15
C GLU A 212 -8.02 -32.20 0.41
N ASP A 213 -7.09 -31.87 -0.49
CA ASP A 213 -5.67 -32.25 -0.43
C ASP A 213 -4.86 -31.43 0.61
N TYR A 214 -5.30 -31.44 1.87
CA TYR A 214 -4.53 -30.91 2.99
C TYR A 214 -3.42 -31.88 3.40
N THR A 215 -2.21 -31.37 3.58
CA THR A 215 -1.11 -32.11 4.22
C THR A 215 -1.26 -32.10 5.75
N SER A 216 -0.46 -32.91 6.45
CA SER A 216 -0.45 -32.95 7.93
C SER A 216 0.04 -31.65 8.58
N HIS A 217 0.67 -30.74 7.82
CA HIS A 217 1.16 -29.46 8.30
C HIS A 217 0.55 -28.32 7.49
N ILE A 218 -0.08 -27.38 8.17
CA ILE A 218 -0.86 -26.34 7.52
C ILE A 218 -0.41 -25.00 8.04
N VAL A 219 -0.22 -24.03 7.15
CA VAL A 219 0.00 -22.63 7.47
C VAL A 219 -1.26 -21.87 7.05
N HIS A 220 -1.92 -21.19 7.99
CA HIS A 220 -3.11 -20.40 7.73
C HIS A 220 -2.82 -18.92 7.99
N ILE A 221 -3.08 -18.06 7.01
CA ILE A 221 -2.94 -16.60 7.15
C ILE A 221 -4.32 -15.99 7.42
N GLY A 222 -4.41 -15.12 8.42
CA GLY A 222 -5.67 -14.52 8.87
C GLY A 222 -6.54 -15.50 9.68
N LYS A 223 -7.77 -15.07 9.98
CA LYS A 223 -8.76 -15.82 10.77
C LYS A 223 -9.36 -17.01 9.99
N PRO A 224 -9.19 -18.26 10.45
CA PRO A 224 -9.84 -19.42 9.81
C PRO A 224 -11.34 -19.46 10.05
N GLU A 225 -12.10 -20.07 9.14
CA GLU A 225 -13.54 -20.33 9.33
C GLU A 225 -13.82 -21.34 10.45
N ASN A 226 -15.02 -21.29 11.06
CA ASN A 226 -15.45 -22.24 12.07
C ASN A 226 -15.39 -23.71 11.58
N ASN A 227 -15.69 -23.95 10.29
CA ASN A 227 -15.71 -25.30 9.71
C ASN A 227 -14.31 -25.86 9.40
N PHE A 228 -13.29 -24.99 9.31
CA PHE A 228 -11.94 -25.34 8.85
C PHE A 228 -11.33 -26.46 9.71
N PHE A 229 -11.43 -26.34 11.03
CA PHE A 229 -10.87 -27.31 11.97
C PHE A 229 -11.54 -28.69 11.92
N ASN A 230 -12.80 -28.76 11.47
CA ASN A 230 -13.55 -30.02 11.37
C ASN A 230 -13.20 -30.82 10.10
N LYS A 231 -12.75 -30.14 9.04
CA LYS A 231 -12.23 -30.76 7.81
C LYS A 231 -10.91 -31.50 8.05
N LEU A 232 -10.17 -31.10 9.09
CA LEU A 232 -8.80 -31.54 9.38
C LEU A 232 -8.76 -32.57 10.51
N LYS A 233 -7.98 -33.65 10.33
CA LYS A 233 -7.82 -34.72 11.33
C LYS A 233 -6.35 -34.96 11.65
N ASN A 234 -5.97 -34.75 12.92
CA ASN A 234 -4.60 -34.89 13.44
C ASN A 234 -3.54 -34.08 12.68
N ALA A 235 -3.89 -32.88 12.19
CA ALA A 235 -2.95 -31.94 11.59
C ALA A 235 -2.26 -31.07 12.65
N THR A 236 -1.10 -30.52 12.31
CA THR A 236 -0.47 -29.39 13.01
C THR A 236 -0.69 -28.13 12.19
N ILE A 237 -1.38 -27.15 12.76
CA ILE A 237 -1.82 -25.92 12.09
C ILE A 237 -1.06 -24.74 12.70
N LEU A 238 -0.30 -24.01 11.89
CA LEU A 238 0.32 -22.74 12.24
C LEU A 238 -0.54 -21.59 11.71
N ILE A 239 -1.25 -20.91 12.60
CA ILE A 239 -2.08 -19.75 12.29
C ILE A 239 -1.26 -18.47 12.51
N ILE A 240 -1.37 -17.53 11.58
CA ILE A 240 -0.74 -16.21 11.67
C ILE A 240 -1.81 -15.15 11.54
N SER A 241 -1.85 -14.22 12.50
CA SER A 241 -2.81 -13.11 12.49
C SER A 241 -2.15 -11.83 12.99
N GLU A 242 -2.52 -10.70 12.38
CA GLU A 242 -2.22 -9.38 12.95
C GLU A 242 -3.24 -8.98 14.04
N GLY A 243 -4.38 -9.68 14.12
CA GLY A 243 -5.45 -9.49 15.08
C GLY A 243 -5.35 -10.33 16.36
N ASN A 244 -6.46 -10.42 17.10
CA ASN A 244 -6.58 -11.12 18.38
C ASN A 244 -7.50 -12.35 18.23
N LEU A 245 -6.90 -13.49 17.88
CA LEU A 245 -7.58 -14.77 17.69
C LEU A 245 -7.57 -15.65 18.95
N LYS A 246 -6.83 -15.27 20.00
CA LYS A 246 -6.77 -16.05 21.25
C LYS A 246 -8.14 -16.44 21.81
N ASN A 247 -9.09 -15.50 21.88
CA ASN A 247 -10.44 -15.78 22.35
C ASN A 247 -11.20 -16.70 21.39
N TYR A 248 -11.09 -16.46 20.09
CA TYR A 248 -11.72 -17.29 19.06
C TYR A 248 -11.25 -18.75 19.13
N LEU A 249 -9.93 -18.97 19.15
CA LEU A 249 -9.33 -20.30 19.17
C LEU A 249 -9.54 -21.06 20.49
N ASN A 250 -9.74 -20.36 21.61
CA ASN A 250 -10.14 -21.00 22.87
C ASN A 250 -11.52 -21.68 22.76
N HIS A 251 -12.49 -21.07 22.07
CA HIS A 251 -13.85 -21.60 21.91
C HIS A 251 -13.97 -22.71 20.84
N ILE A 252 -12.92 -22.97 20.06
CA ILE A 252 -12.93 -24.01 19.02
C ILE A 252 -12.53 -25.36 19.62
N ASP A 253 -13.44 -26.33 19.59
CA ASP A 253 -13.09 -27.73 19.82
C ASP A 253 -12.45 -28.32 18.56
N SER A 254 -11.25 -28.87 18.73
CA SER A 254 -10.45 -29.44 17.64
C SER A 254 -9.63 -30.60 18.19
N ILE A 255 -9.39 -31.61 17.37
CA ILE A 255 -8.43 -32.70 17.67
C ILE A 255 -7.01 -32.40 17.18
N ASN A 256 -6.86 -31.31 16.43
CA ASN A 256 -5.60 -30.89 15.82
C ASN A 256 -4.71 -30.16 16.83
N THR A 257 -3.42 -30.07 16.52
CA THR A 257 -2.49 -29.19 17.26
C THR A 257 -2.51 -27.83 16.59
N ILE A 258 -2.78 -26.77 17.35
CA ILE A 258 -2.83 -25.40 16.85
C ILE A 258 -1.66 -24.63 17.45
N LEU A 259 -0.83 -24.03 16.61
CA LEU A 259 0.14 -23.01 16.94
C LEU A 259 -0.37 -21.67 16.42
N LEU A 260 -0.20 -20.62 17.19
CA LEU A 260 -0.65 -19.27 16.84
C LEU A 260 0.51 -18.28 16.98
N LEU A 261 0.76 -17.54 15.91
CA LEU A 261 1.63 -16.38 15.86
C LEU A 261 0.78 -15.11 15.74
N GLU A 262 0.81 -14.26 16.76
CA GLU A 262 0.14 -12.96 16.77
C GLU A 262 1.16 -11.83 16.91
N ASP A 263 0.97 -10.70 16.22
CA ASP A 263 1.71 -9.47 16.53
C ASP A 263 1.46 -9.08 18.01
N SER A 264 2.53 -8.81 18.77
CA SER A 264 2.40 -8.44 20.18
C SER A 264 1.75 -7.06 20.42
N ARG A 265 1.41 -6.32 19.35
CA ARG A 265 0.80 -4.98 19.34
C ARG A 265 -0.64 -5.02 18.82
N ASN A 266 -1.30 -6.17 18.95
CA ASN A 266 -2.69 -6.43 18.54
C ASN A 266 -3.77 -5.89 19.50
N VAL A 267 -3.43 -4.94 20.40
CA VAL A 267 -4.37 -4.25 21.30
C VAL A 267 -4.01 -2.77 21.45
N ILE A 268 -5.02 -1.89 21.34
CA ILE A 268 -4.96 -0.49 21.80
C ILE A 268 -6.02 -0.32 22.89
N ASN A 269 -5.59 0.04 24.10
CA ASN A 269 -6.46 0.13 25.28
C ASN A 269 -7.62 1.11 25.03
N GLY A 270 -8.85 0.61 25.15
CA GLY A 270 -10.08 1.39 25.00
C GLY A 270 -10.55 1.63 23.56
N LEU A 271 -9.79 1.21 22.53
CA LEU A 271 -10.21 1.40 21.14
C LEU A 271 -11.39 0.50 20.76
N GLU A 272 -11.28 -0.80 20.99
CA GLU A 272 -12.34 -1.80 20.73
C GLU A 272 -13.69 -1.35 21.31
N TRP A 273 -13.72 -1.03 22.62
CA TRP A 273 -14.90 -0.51 23.30
C TRP A 273 -15.44 0.81 22.69
N ARG A 274 -14.58 1.71 22.22
CA ARG A 274 -15.02 2.95 21.57
C ARG A 274 -15.62 2.72 20.19
N VAL A 275 -15.05 1.80 19.42
CA VAL A 275 -15.60 1.42 18.11
C VAL A 275 -16.96 0.77 18.32
N GLU A 276 -17.07 -0.23 19.20
CA GLU A 276 -18.33 -0.94 19.48
C GLU A 276 -19.44 -0.04 20.07
N ASN A 277 -19.09 1.07 20.73
CA ASN A 277 -20.05 2.06 21.25
C ASN A 277 -20.15 3.34 20.40
N SER A 278 -19.54 3.37 19.20
CA SER A 278 -19.64 4.54 18.31
C SER A 278 -21.05 4.68 17.76
N GLN A 279 -21.52 5.92 17.56
CA GLN A 279 -22.81 6.20 16.91
C GLN A 279 -22.87 5.67 15.47
N TRP A 280 -21.72 5.48 14.82
CA TRP A 280 -21.61 4.86 13.50
C TRP A 280 -21.73 3.32 13.56
N TRP A 281 -21.39 2.72 14.69
CA TRP A 281 -21.33 1.28 14.89
C TRP A 281 -22.63 0.71 15.50
N ALA A 282 -23.76 0.98 14.85
CA ALA A 282 -25.01 0.33 15.26
C ALA A 282 -25.00 -1.17 14.86
N PRO A 283 -25.40 -2.09 15.74
CA PRO A 283 -25.45 -3.53 15.43
C PRO A 283 -26.41 -3.85 14.26
N ASP A 284 -27.42 -3.01 14.06
CA ASP A 284 -28.40 -3.12 12.96
C ASP A 284 -27.82 -2.71 11.60
N ASN A 285 -26.67 -2.01 11.55
CA ASN A 285 -26.02 -1.58 10.30
C ASN A 285 -25.19 -2.68 9.63
N GLY A 286 -25.11 -3.89 10.22
CA GLY A 286 -24.41 -5.03 9.61
C GLY A 286 -22.87 -4.96 9.56
N LEU A 287 -22.26 -3.97 10.23
CA LEU A 287 -20.80 -3.66 10.18
C LEU A 287 -19.85 -4.71 10.79
N GLY A 288 -20.37 -5.89 11.16
CA GLY A 288 -19.58 -6.97 11.74
C GLY A 288 -19.18 -6.71 13.20
N ARG A 289 -18.01 -7.22 13.58
CA ARG A 289 -17.38 -6.99 14.89
C ARG A 289 -16.08 -6.23 14.70
N TYR A 290 -15.60 -5.56 15.75
CA TYR A 290 -14.28 -4.94 15.75
C TYR A 290 -13.22 -5.93 15.26
N ASP A 291 -12.43 -5.52 14.27
CA ASP A 291 -11.30 -6.30 13.76
C ASP A 291 -9.98 -5.68 14.23
N ALA A 292 -9.14 -6.51 14.85
CA ALA A 292 -7.84 -6.11 15.32
C ALA A 292 -6.78 -6.09 14.19
N GLU A 293 -7.06 -6.65 13.01
CA GLU A 293 -6.19 -6.53 11.82
C GLU A 293 -6.10 -5.06 11.36
N GLU A 294 -7.14 -4.24 11.61
CA GLU A 294 -7.13 -2.79 11.34
C GLU A 294 -6.14 -1.99 12.21
N LEU A 295 -5.61 -2.57 13.29
CA LEU A 295 -4.65 -1.90 14.16
C LEU A 295 -3.37 -1.50 13.44
N LYS A 296 -2.99 -2.17 12.34
CA LYS A 296 -1.87 -1.74 11.50
C LYS A 296 -2.09 -0.34 10.91
N ARG A 297 -3.31 -0.05 10.42
CA ARG A 297 -3.68 1.28 9.89
C ARG A 297 -3.76 2.31 11.01
N VAL A 298 -4.25 1.93 12.19
CA VAL A 298 -4.28 2.80 13.38
C VAL A 298 -2.86 3.14 13.88
N ARG A 299 -1.93 2.17 13.91
CA ARG A 299 -0.52 2.42 14.24
C ARG A 299 0.12 3.39 13.24
N TRP A 300 -0.18 3.26 11.94
CA TRP A 300 0.29 4.21 10.93
C TRP A 300 -0.23 5.64 11.18
N LEU A 301 -1.51 5.81 11.50
CA LEU A 301 -2.10 7.10 11.89
C LEU A 301 -1.44 7.68 13.14
N GLU A 302 -1.23 6.88 14.19
CA GLU A 302 -0.53 7.29 15.41
C GLU A 302 0.89 7.82 15.10
N ASN A 303 1.60 7.15 14.19
CA ASN A 303 2.94 7.58 13.79
C ASN A 303 2.92 8.89 13.00
N ALA A 304 1.96 9.09 12.08
CA ALA A 304 1.77 10.34 11.35
C ALA A 304 1.48 11.52 12.28
N ILE A 305 0.63 11.33 13.29
CA ILE A 305 0.37 12.32 14.34
C ILE A 305 1.66 12.63 15.11
N LYS A 306 2.34 11.58 15.64
CA LYS A 306 3.60 11.72 16.40
C LYS A 306 4.68 12.49 15.64
N ILE A 307 4.74 12.38 14.33
CA ILE A 307 5.68 13.11 13.46
C ILE A 307 5.39 14.61 13.50
N TYR A 308 4.14 15.02 13.30
CA TYR A 308 3.75 16.44 13.41
C TYR A 308 4.00 16.98 14.83
N VAL A 309 3.68 16.21 15.87
CA VAL A 309 3.97 16.59 17.28
C VAL A 309 5.47 16.76 17.53
N LYS A 310 6.30 15.82 17.08
CA LYS A 310 7.77 15.89 17.22
C LYS A 310 8.36 17.07 16.45
N ALA A 311 7.86 17.35 15.24
CA ALA A 311 8.26 18.52 14.45
C ALA A 311 7.92 19.83 15.17
N LEU A 312 6.71 19.94 15.73
CA LEU A 312 6.28 21.12 16.50
C LEU A 312 7.13 21.33 17.75
N ASN A 313 7.35 20.27 18.54
CA ASN A 313 8.16 20.32 19.77
C ASN A 313 9.66 20.55 19.51
N ALA A 314 10.15 20.35 18.28
CA ALA A 314 11.51 20.71 17.89
C ALA A 314 11.67 22.22 17.65
N LEU A 315 10.61 22.89 17.17
CA LEU A 315 10.57 24.34 16.90
C LEU A 315 10.11 25.17 18.10
N CYS A 316 9.15 24.66 18.86
CA CYS A 316 8.47 25.38 19.93
C CYS A 316 8.73 24.69 21.27
N LYS A 317 9.11 25.47 22.29
CA LYS A 317 9.39 24.96 23.65
C LYS A 317 8.39 25.55 24.64
N ASN A 318 7.86 24.71 25.53
CA ASN A 318 6.93 25.13 26.61
C ASN A 318 5.74 25.97 26.08
N LYS A 319 5.05 25.46 25.06
CA LYS A 319 3.97 26.12 24.29
C LYS A 319 4.34 27.44 23.60
N LYS A 320 5.62 27.85 23.58
CA LYS A 320 6.08 29.09 22.94
C LYS A 320 6.91 28.77 21.70
N CYS A 321 6.47 29.26 20.55
CA CYS A 321 7.24 29.28 19.32
C CYS A 321 8.00 30.61 19.25
N ASN A 322 9.31 30.58 18.94
CA ASN A 322 10.14 31.79 19.02
C ASN A 322 9.90 32.83 17.92
N ASN A 323 9.18 32.46 16.85
CA ASN A 323 8.76 33.32 15.72
C ASN A 323 7.57 32.66 15.00
N GLN A 324 6.93 33.40 14.07
CA GLN A 324 6.02 32.80 13.08
C GLN A 324 6.79 31.81 12.21
N ILE A 325 6.37 30.54 12.19
CA ILE A 325 7.07 29.47 11.48
C ILE A 325 6.77 29.57 9.98
N ASN A 326 7.82 29.68 9.17
CA ASN A 326 7.72 29.69 7.71
C ASN A 326 7.27 28.31 7.19
N ALA A 327 6.27 28.27 6.30
CA ALA A 327 5.77 27.03 5.67
C ALA A 327 6.89 26.18 5.02
N LEU A 328 7.93 26.79 4.45
CA LEU A 328 9.07 26.06 3.86
C LEU A 328 9.96 25.42 4.93
N GLU A 329 10.20 26.11 6.04
CA GLU A 329 10.95 25.59 7.19
C GLU A 329 10.18 24.45 7.88
N TRP A 330 8.87 24.65 8.08
CA TRP A 330 7.97 23.63 8.59
C TRP A 330 7.99 22.36 7.75
N ASN A 331 7.81 22.50 6.43
CA ASN A 331 7.81 21.39 5.49
C ASN A 331 9.15 20.62 5.50
N HIS A 332 10.28 21.33 5.59
CA HIS A 332 11.61 20.72 5.71
C HIS A 332 11.77 19.94 7.03
N ILE A 333 11.25 20.45 8.15
CA ILE A 333 11.35 19.78 9.46
C ILE A 333 10.43 18.55 9.52
N VAL A 334 9.20 18.64 9.00
CA VAL A 334 8.31 17.47 8.85
C VAL A 334 8.97 16.39 7.99
N SER A 335 9.58 16.77 6.86
CA SER A 335 10.33 15.85 5.99
C SER A 335 11.50 15.16 6.70
N ASN A 336 12.33 15.92 7.43
CA ASN A 336 13.47 15.37 8.18
C ASN A 336 13.03 14.42 9.32
N MET A 337 11.93 14.76 10.03
CA MET A 337 11.34 13.89 11.04
C MET A 337 10.81 12.58 10.43
N LEU A 338 10.19 12.65 9.25
CA LEU A 338 9.76 11.48 8.47
C LEU A 338 10.92 10.61 8.01
N MET A 339 11.98 11.20 7.44
CA MET A 339 13.16 10.45 7.00
C MET A 339 13.85 9.73 8.16
N THR A 340 13.97 10.40 9.31
CA THR A 340 14.52 9.81 10.54
C THR A 340 13.62 8.68 11.03
N TYR A 341 12.30 8.93 11.14
CA TYR A 341 11.34 7.94 11.62
C TYR A 341 11.27 6.69 10.74
N ASN A 342 11.22 6.84 9.41
CA ASN A 342 11.18 5.71 8.47
C ASN A 342 12.43 4.81 8.66
N LYS A 343 13.62 5.42 8.80
CA LYS A 343 14.88 4.71 9.04
C LYS A 343 14.93 4.01 10.40
N GLU A 344 14.40 4.65 11.44
CA GLU A 344 14.28 4.05 12.78
C GLU A 344 13.28 2.89 12.80
N SER A 345 12.13 3.03 12.12
CA SER A 345 11.06 2.03 12.06
C SER A 345 11.46 0.75 11.30
N GLU A 346 12.27 0.89 10.24
CA GLU A 346 12.88 -0.23 9.52
C GLU A 346 13.91 -0.98 10.39
N ALA A 347 14.67 -0.25 11.21
CA ALA A 347 15.65 -0.84 12.13
C ALA A 347 15.02 -1.41 13.43
N ALA A 348 13.78 -1.04 13.76
CA ALA A 348 13.14 -1.41 15.02
C ALA A 348 12.82 -2.92 15.08
N PRO A 349 13.12 -3.61 16.20
CA PRO A 349 12.73 -5.01 16.37
C PRO A 349 11.20 -5.16 16.36
N LYS A 350 10.71 -6.22 15.73
CA LYS A 350 9.30 -6.63 15.68
C LYS A 350 9.10 -7.87 16.54
N PHE A 351 7.91 -8.00 17.14
CA PHE A 351 7.63 -8.96 18.21
C PHE A 351 6.36 -9.74 17.88
N LEU A 352 6.45 -11.06 17.90
CA LEU A 352 5.30 -11.97 17.79
C LEU A 352 5.14 -12.76 19.09
N ASN A 353 3.94 -12.83 19.63
CA ASN A 353 3.61 -13.79 20.67
C ASN A 353 3.41 -15.18 20.03
N LEU A 354 4.03 -16.21 20.60
CA LEU A 354 3.80 -17.60 20.20
C LEU A 354 2.91 -18.31 21.25
N PHE A 355 1.83 -18.90 20.77
CA PHE A 355 0.92 -19.72 21.59
C PHE A 355 0.70 -21.11 20.98
N MET A 356 0.19 -22.03 21.80
CA MET A 356 -0.14 -23.40 21.43
C MET A 356 -1.43 -23.88 22.11
N LYS A 357 -2.24 -24.64 21.38
CA LYS A 357 -3.38 -25.40 21.88
C LYS A 357 -3.25 -26.84 21.39
N LYS A 358 -3.33 -27.81 22.31
CA LYS A 358 -3.27 -29.24 22.01
C LYS A 358 -4.66 -29.83 22.22
N LYS A 359 -5.32 -30.19 21.12
CA LYS A 359 -6.71 -30.69 21.14
C LYS A 359 -7.67 -29.66 21.76
N THR A 360 -8.55 -30.08 22.67
CA THR A 360 -9.53 -29.25 23.38
C THR A 360 -8.96 -28.44 24.55
N SER A 361 -7.63 -28.31 24.68
CA SER A 361 -7.02 -27.46 25.72
C SER A 361 -7.34 -25.98 25.49
N ASN A 362 -7.12 -25.15 26.51
CA ASN A 362 -6.97 -23.71 26.28
C ASN A 362 -5.63 -23.42 25.57
N LEU A 363 -5.53 -22.21 25.01
CA LEU A 363 -4.35 -21.69 24.32
C LEU A 363 -3.30 -21.21 25.34
N GLU A 364 -2.18 -21.91 25.43
CA GLU A 364 -1.03 -21.60 26.31
C GLU A 364 0.00 -20.75 25.58
N ARG A 365 0.63 -19.77 26.26
CA ARG A 365 1.75 -19.00 25.70
C ARG A 365 3.04 -19.82 25.82
N LEU A 366 3.74 -20.01 24.71
CA LEU A 366 5.04 -20.70 24.68
C LEU A 366 6.22 -19.75 24.85
N GLY A 367 6.10 -18.53 24.34
CA GLY A 367 7.22 -17.60 24.26
C GLY A 367 6.98 -16.48 23.27
N ASP A 368 8.07 -15.80 22.89
CA ASP A 368 8.08 -14.64 22.02
C ASP A 368 9.10 -14.80 20.89
N ILE A 369 8.73 -14.39 19.68
CA ILE A 369 9.62 -14.34 18.52
C ILE A 369 10.01 -12.89 18.27
N VAL A 370 11.32 -12.62 18.23
CA VAL A 370 11.87 -11.29 17.95
C VAL A 370 12.55 -11.31 16.59
N VAL A 371 12.10 -10.43 15.71
CA VAL A 371 12.65 -10.22 14.36
C VAL A 371 13.37 -8.89 14.32
N HIS A 372 14.65 -8.88 13.93
CA HIS A 372 15.44 -7.66 13.80
C HIS A 372 16.49 -7.80 12.67
N ARG A 373 16.47 -6.89 11.69
CA ARG A 373 17.39 -6.88 10.53
C ARG A 373 17.56 -8.27 9.89
N ASN A 374 16.44 -8.90 9.56
CA ASN A 374 16.33 -10.24 8.96
C ASN A 374 16.90 -11.39 9.81
N LYS A 375 17.04 -11.19 11.12
CA LYS A 375 17.43 -12.22 12.09
C LYS A 375 16.27 -12.48 13.05
N THR A 376 15.87 -13.75 13.14
CA THR A 376 14.77 -14.19 14.00
C THR A 376 15.30 -15.01 15.18
N LYS A 377 15.00 -14.56 16.41
CA LYS A 377 15.24 -15.29 17.66
C LYS A 377 13.92 -15.71 18.29
N VAL A 378 13.90 -16.86 18.96
CA VAL A 378 12.74 -17.32 19.74
C VAL A 378 13.14 -17.45 21.20
N TYR A 379 12.40 -16.78 22.07
CA TYR A 379 12.58 -16.75 23.51
C TYR A 379 11.48 -17.59 24.16
N TRP A 380 11.86 -18.64 24.89
CA TRP A 380 10.94 -19.56 25.54
C TRP A 380 10.77 -19.18 27.02
N ASP A 381 9.51 -19.01 27.44
CA ASP A 381 9.10 -18.51 28.77
C ASP A 381 9.55 -17.06 29.09
N LYS A 382 8.95 -16.44 30.11
CA LYS A 382 9.12 -15.02 30.52
C LYS A 382 10.52 -14.66 31.04
N SER A 383 11.47 -15.60 31.07
CA SER A 383 12.78 -15.38 31.69
C SER A 383 13.71 -14.55 30.78
N LYS A 384 13.67 -13.22 30.98
CA LYS A 384 14.61 -12.21 30.46
C LYS A 384 14.67 -12.06 28.94
N MET A 385 13.82 -11.17 28.42
CA MET A 385 14.36 -10.15 27.53
C MET A 385 15.35 -9.31 28.35
N ASP A 386 16.65 -9.46 28.10
CA ASP A 386 17.64 -8.54 28.68
C ASP A 386 17.37 -7.14 28.13
N GLU A 387 17.18 -6.16 29.02
CA GLU A 387 16.81 -4.76 28.66
C GLU A 387 17.79 -4.08 27.69
N LYS A 388 18.98 -4.68 27.51
CA LYS A 388 20.00 -4.26 26.56
C LYS A 388 19.60 -4.43 25.09
N GLU A 389 18.68 -5.33 24.73
CA GLU A 389 18.21 -5.43 23.32
C GLU A 389 17.31 -4.26 22.89
N LYS A 390 16.90 -3.36 23.80
CA LYS A 390 16.33 -2.05 23.42
C LYS A 390 17.37 -1.05 22.90
N ASN A 391 18.67 -1.30 23.13
CA ASN A 391 19.78 -0.41 22.79
C ASN A 391 20.94 -1.19 22.12
N VAL A 392 20.67 -1.92 21.03
CA VAL A 392 21.73 -2.61 20.26
C VAL A 392 22.49 -1.62 19.36
N THR A 393 23.44 -0.90 19.95
CA THR A 393 24.60 -0.42 19.18
C THR A 393 25.46 -1.62 18.79
N GLU A 394 26.00 -1.59 17.57
CA GLU A 394 26.73 -2.70 16.98
C GLU A 394 27.91 -3.15 17.84
N LYS A 395 27.82 -4.38 18.38
CA LYS A 395 28.99 -5.13 18.83
C LYS A 395 29.01 -6.50 18.18
N THR A 396 30.10 -6.74 17.47
CA THR A 396 30.39 -7.93 16.69
C THR A 396 30.65 -9.12 17.60
N GLU A 397 29.61 -9.85 18.01
CA GLU A 397 29.80 -11.10 18.73
C GLU A 397 30.10 -12.26 17.77
N LYS A 398 31.20 -12.95 18.08
CA LYS A 398 31.76 -14.05 17.29
C LYS A 398 30.94 -15.32 17.49
N ASN A 399 30.81 -16.12 16.43
CA ASN A 399 30.24 -17.46 16.48
C ASN A 399 30.99 -18.34 17.49
N TYR A 400 30.42 -18.56 18.67
CA TYR A 400 30.80 -19.61 19.61
C TYR A 400 29.58 -20.12 20.40
N GLY A 401 29.37 -21.43 20.42
CA GLY A 401 28.46 -22.09 21.36
C GLY A 401 27.42 -23.00 20.72
N ALA A 402 27.56 -24.31 20.93
CA ALA A 402 26.54 -25.32 20.65
C ALA A 402 25.21 -25.03 21.39
N PRO A 403 24.06 -25.55 20.91
CA PRO A 403 22.77 -25.30 21.55
C PRO A 403 22.74 -25.84 22.99
N ARG A 404 22.76 -24.93 23.97
CA ARG A 404 22.56 -25.26 25.39
C ARG A 404 21.12 -25.75 25.60
N ASN A 405 20.96 -26.73 26.49
CA ASN A 405 19.70 -27.42 26.77
C ASN A 405 18.46 -26.51 26.81
N ASN A 406 17.42 -26.89 26.04
CA ASN A 406 16.08 -26.28 25.98
C ASN A 406 15.27 -26.45 27.28
N ASN A 407 15.84 -26.20 28.45
CA ASN A 407 15.18 -26.48 29.73
C ASN A 407 13.98 -25.56 30.06
N ASN A 408 13.84 -24.41 29.38
CA ASN A 408 12.73 -23.46 29.59
C ASN A 408 11.57 -23.64 28.58
N MET A 409 11.70 -24.54 27.60
CA MET A 409 10.63 -24.80 26.62
C MET A 409 9.49 -25.63 27.24
N SER A 410 8.22 -25.25 27.02
CA SER A 410 7.06 -25.99 27.52
C SER A 410 7.13 -27.48 27.19
N TYR A 411 6.77 -28.33 28.16
CA TYR A 411 6.77 -29.80 28.01
C TYR A 411 5.91 -30.24 26.81
N ILE A 412 4.74 -29.60 26.63
CA ILE A 412 3.78 -29.93 25.57
C ILE A 412 4.40 -29.66 24.19
N PHE A 413 5.14 -28.56 24.03
CA PHE A 413 5.83 -28.27 22.77
C PHE A 413 7.04 -29.18 22.53
N ARG A 414 7.77 -29.61 23.59
CA ARG A 414 8.82 -30.63 23.46
C ARG A 414 8.27 -32.00 23.06
N GLU A 415 7.03 -32.32 23.39
CA GLU A 415 6.35 -33.54 22.97
C GLU A 415 6.06 -33.51 21.47
N LEU A 416 5.50 -32.41 20.96
CA LEU A 416 5.30 -32.18 19.52
C LEU A 416 6.61 -32.34 18.72
N LEU A 417 7.68 -31.66 19.16
CA LEU A 417 9.01 -31.76 18.54
C LEU A 417 9.61 -33.17 18.57
N LYS A 418 9.11 -34.08 19.42
CA LYS A 418 9.51 -35.51 19.42
C LYS A 418 8.72 -36.30 18.39
N GLU A 419 7.42 -36.04 18.26
CA GLU A 419 6.55 -36.68 17.26
C GLU A 419 7.01 -36.35 15.82
N GLU A 420 7.47 -35.12 15.60
CA GLU A 420 7.99 -34.63 14.30
C GLU A 420 9.37 -35.21 13.92
N ASN A 421 10.10 -35.89 14.81
CA ASN A 421 11.38 -36.53 14.46
C ASN A 421 11.24 -37.85 13.67
N LYS A 422 10.02 -38.25 13.27
CA LYS A 422 9.82 -39.40 12.39
C LYS A 422 10.30 -39.05 10.97
N PRO A 423 11.01 -39.95 10.26
CA PRO A 423 11.56 -39.65 8.94
C PRO A 423 10.44 -39.52 7.89
N GLN A 424 10.01 -38.28 7.63
CA GLN A 424 9.11 -37.97 6.52
C GLN A 424 9.91 -37.85 5.22
N SER A 425 9.30 -38.32 4.13
CA SER A 425 9.89 -38.35 2.80
C SER A 425 10.25 -36.96 2.29
N ARG A 426 11.40 -36.84 1.62
CA ARG A 426 11.71 -35.69 0.76
C ARG A 426 10.57 -35.49 -0.26
N CYS A 427 10.39 -34.25 -0.71
CA CYS A 427 9.37 -33.94 -1.72
C CYS A 427 9.47 -34.89 -2.92
N ALA A 428 8.32 -35.36 -3.41
CA ALA A 428 8.27 -36.33 -4.48
C ALA A 428 8.68 -35.71 -5.82
N THR A 429 9.98 -35.74 -6.13
CA THR A 429 10.51 -35.54 -7.49
C THR A 429 10.23 -36.74 -8.40
N ALA A 430 9.70 -37.84 -7.85
CA ALA A 430 9.29 -39.03 -8.57
C ALA A 430 7.96 -38.82 -9.32
N VAL A 431 8.01 -38.11 -10.44
CA VAL A 431 7.07 -38.37 -11.54
C VAL A 431 7.15 -39.86 -11.83
N LYS A 432 6.06 -40.61 -11.63
CA LYS A 432 5.98 -42.01 -12.06
C LYS A 432 6.30 -42.05 -13.54
N GLN A 433 7.42 -42.66 -13.91
CA GLN A 433 7.80 -42.87 -15.31
C GLN A 433 6.76 -43.74 -16.00
N ILE A 434 5.79 -43.11 -16.66
CA ILE A 434 5.07 -43.72 -17.77
C ILE A 434 6.15 -43.98 -18.83
N LYS A 435 6.43 -45.26 -19.10
CA LYS A 435 7.47 -45.68 -20.05
C LYS A 435 7.15 -45.18 -21.45
N ILE A 436 7.68 -44.01 -21.82
CA ILE A 436 7.72 -43.56 -23.21
C ILE A 436 9.15 -43.73 -23.72
N LYS A 437 9.34 -44.74 -24.57
CA LYS A 437 10.59 -44.92 -25.33
C LYS A 437 10.72 -43.82 -26.39
N LYS A 438 11.59 -42.82 -26.17
CA LYS A 438 12.76 -42.53 -27.03
C LYS A 438 13.35 -41.13 -26.79
N LYS A 439 14.68 -41.14 -26.59
CA LYS A 439 15.70 -40.21 -27.11
C LYS A 439 15.53 -38.68 -26.97
N ASP A 440 16.48 -38.17 -26.19
CA ASP A 440 17.40 -37.07 -26.49
C ASP A 440 17.03 -35.63 -26.06
N ASN A 441 17.99 -35.08 -25.30
CA ASN A 441 18.35 -33.68 -25.01
C ASN A 441 17.71 -32.94 -23.82
N GLU A 442 18.61 -32.21 -23.15
CA GLU A 442 18.44 -31.55 -21.86
C GLU A 442 17.75 -30.18 -22.01
N ALA A 443 16.74 -29.92 -21.16
CA ALA A 443 16.40 -28.58 -20.72
C ALA A 443 15.69 -28.67 -19.36
N THR A 444 16.21 -27.97 -18.35
CA THR A 444 15.54 -27.80 -17.06
C THR A 444 14.28 -26.96 -17.23
N GLN A 445 13.10 -27.58 -17.13
CA GLN A 445 11.83 -26.87 -17.11
C GLN A 445 11.38 -26.57 -15.66
N VAL A 446 11.18 -25.29 -15.37
CA VAL A 446 10.49 -24.80 -14.17
C VAL A 446 9.00 -25.04 -14.36
N LEU A 447 8.38 -25.79 -13.45
CA LEU A 447 6.94 -26.07 -13.47
C LEU A 447 6.14 -24.83 -13.02
N VAL A 448 5.85 -23.94 -13.97
CA VAL A 448 4.66 -23.10 -13.91
C VAL A 448 3.48 -23.93 -14.45
N SER A 449 2.27 -23.73 -13.90
CA SER A 449 1.06 -24.42 -14.37
C SER A 449 0.75 -24.02 -15.83
N GLY A 450 1.24 -24.82 -16.77
CA GLY A 450 1.09 -24.60 -18.19
C GLY A 450 -0.19 -25.25 -18.71
N MET A 451 -1.05 -24.46 -19.34
CA MET A 451 -1.98 -24.99 -20.34
C MET A 451 -1.17 -25.80 -21.35
N SER A 452 -1.58 -27.04 -21.65
CA SER A 452 -0.75 -28.01 -22.37
C SER A 452 -0.17 -27.43 -23.66
N ASP A 453 1.09 -27.77 -24.01
CA ASP A 453 1.80 -27.19 -25.15
C ASP A 453 0.98 -27.19 -26.44
N ASN A 454 0.20 -28.26 -26.65
CA ASN A 454 -0.68 -28.38 -27.80
C ASN A 454 -1.79 -27.31 -27.81
N GLY A 455 -2.36 -26.96 -26.66
CA GLY A 455 -3.33 -25.88 -26.51
C GLY A 455 -2.73 -24.49 -26.76
N TRP A 456 -1.52 -24.23 -26.27
CA TRP A 456 -0.81 -22.96 -26.54
C TRP A 456 -0.50 -22.81 -28.03
N TRP A 457 0.09 -23.83 -28.67
CA TRP A 457 0.34 -23.80 -30.11
C TRP A 457 -0.95 -23.68 -30.93
N THR A 458 -2.04 -24.34 -30.54
CA THR A 458 -3.34 -24.21 -31.23
C THR A 458 -3.90 -22.80 -31.11
N MET A 459 -3.80 -22.16 -29.94
CA MET A 459 -4.23 -20.78 -29.72
C MET A 459 -3.37 -19.79 -30.53
N VAL A 460 -2.05 -19.96 -30.55
CA VAL A 460 -1.15 -19.14 -31.36
C VAL A 460 -1.42 -19.32 -32.86
N CYS A 461 -1.64 -20.55 -33.33
CA CYS A 461 -1.99 -20.82 -34.73
C CYS A 461 -3.35 -20.25 -35.13
N THR A 462 -4.36 -20.29 -34.27
CA THR A 462 -5.68 -19.67 -34.56
C THR A 462 -5.61 -18.15 -34.57
N ILE A 463 -4.97 -17.52 -33.59
CA ILE A 463 -4.82 -16.05 -33.55
C ILE A 463 -3.95 -15.55 -34.72
N SER A 464 -2.85 -16.23 -35.03
CA SER A 464 -2.01 -15.91 -36.18
C SER A 464 -2.75 -16.12 -37.51
N GLY A 465 -3.50 -17.21 -37.65
CA GLY A 465 -4.32 -17.49 -38.83
C GLY A 465 -5.42 -16.45 -39.07
N ILE A 466 -6.09 -16.00 -38.01
CA ILE A 466 -7.10 -14.91 -38.07
C ILE A 466 -6.41 -13.58 -38.45
N GLY A 467 -5.24 -13.28 -37.87
CA GLY A 467 -4.47 -12.08 -38.21
C GLY A 467 -4.02 -12.05 -39.68
N ILE A 468 -3.47 -13.16 -40.19
CA ILE A 468 -3.02 -13.29 -41.58
C ILE A 468 -4.20 -13.21 -42.56
N THR A 469 -5.35 -13.83 -42.24
CA THR A 469 -6.54 -13.74 -43.10
C THR A 469 -7.15 -12.35 -43.11
N MET A 470 -7.25 -11.67 -41.96
CA MET A 470 -7.66 -10.25 -41.92
C MET A 470 -6.71 -9.36 -42.73
N PHE A 471 -5.40 -9.58 -42.65
CA PHE A 471 -4.40 -8.80 -43.39
C PHE A 471 -4.51 -9.02 -44.92
N LEU A 472 -4.72 -10.28 -45.36
CA LEU A 472 -4.95 -10.60 -46.77
C LEU A 472 -6.26 -10.01 -47.30
N VAL A 473 -7.35 -10.05 -46.52
CA VAL A 473 -8.63 -9.41 -46.88
C VAL A 473 -8.46 -7.89 -46.95
N GLY A 474 -7.69 -7.28 -46.05
CA GLY A 474 -7.34 -5.86 -46.10
C GLY A 474 -6.57 -5.49 -47.37
N ILE A 475 -5.55 -6.27 -47.74
CA ILE A 475 -4.78 -6.06 -48.99
C ILE A 475 -5.67 -6.24 -50.22
N LEU A 476 -6.54 -7.26 -50.25
CA LEU A 476 -7.47 -7.48 -51.36
C LEU A 476 -8.50 -6.35 -51.49
N ALA A 477 -9.03 -5.84 -50.38
CA ALA A 477 -9.93 -4.68 -50.38
C ALA A 477 -9.22 -3.42 -50.92
N VAL A 478 -7.99 -3.15 -50.47
CA VAL A 478 -7.18 -2.03 -50.99
C VAL A 478 -6.86 -2.23 -52.48
N TYR A 479 -6.55 -3.45 -52.92
CA TYR A 479 -6.29 -3.76 -54.33
C TYR A 479 -7.54 -3.59 -55.20
N VAL A 480 -8.72 -4.02 -54.74
CA VAL A 480 -10.01 -3.82 -55.43
C VAL A 480 -10.37 -2.33 -55.51
N ILE A 481 -10.10 -1.55 -54.47
CA ILE A 481 -10.28 -0.08 -54.51
C ILE A 481 -9.28 0.54 -55.50
N TYR A 482 -8.00 0.19 -55.43
CA TYR A 482 -6.96 0.72 -56.31
C TYR A 482 -7.21 0.42 -57.80
N THR A 483 -7.64 -0.80 -58.11
CA THR A 483 -7.96 -1.22 -59.49
C THR A 483 -9.28 -0.65 -60.01
N ASN A 484 -10.27 -0.36 -59.15
CA ASN A 484 -11.49 0.34 -59.57
C ASN A 484 -11.30 1.86 -59.76
N VAL A 485 -10.34 2.49 -59.06
CA VAL A 485 -10.00 3.91 -59.25
C VAL A 485 -9.21 4.13 -60.55
N GLN A 486 -8.53 3.11 -61.10
CA GLN A 486 -7.91 3.16 -62.43
C GLN A 486 -8.77 2.51 -63.52
N ARG A 487 -9.89 3.16 -63.87
CA ARG A 487 -10.57 2.89 -65.14
C ARG A 487 -9.73 3.33 -66.37
N PRO A 488 -9.96 2.76 -67.56
CA PRO A 488 -8.95 2.70 -68.61
C PRO A 488 -8.76 4.01 -69.36
N LYS A 489 -7.53 4.26 -69.82
CA LYS A 489 -7.24 5.25 -70.86
C LYS A 489 -7.79 4.75 -72.21
N CYS A 490 -8.93 5.29 -72.65
CA CYS A 490 -9.28 5.24 -74.07
C CYS A 490 -8.27 6.08 -74.86
N ALA A 491 -7.72 5.50 -75.93
CA ALA A 491 -6.75 6.18 -76.78
C ALA A 491 -7.40 7.34 -77.55
N LYS A 492 -6.69 8.46 -77.68
CA LYS A 492 -6.91 9.41 -78.77
C LYS A 492 -5.64 9.58 -79.59
N ASN A 493 -5.76 9.20 -80.85
CA ASN A 493 -4.77 9.39 -81.89
C ASN A 493 -4.80 10.87 -82.34
N LYS A 494 -3.62 11.42 -82.61
CA LYS A 494 -3.28 12.60 -83.42
C LYS A 494 -4.23 13.82 -83.56
N ASN A 495 -3.58 14.98 -83.35
CA ASN A 495 -3.70 16.26 -84.07
C ASN A 495 -4.65 17.36 -83.56
N HIS A 496 -4.21 18.58 -83.89
CA HIS A 496 -4.85 19.90 -83.85
C HIS A 496 -4.98 20.66 -82.51
N LEU A 497 -4.01 21.58 -82.35
CA LEU A 497 -4.17 23.04 -82.30
C LEU A 497 -4.97 23.73 -81.16
N ASP A 498 -4.33 24.79 -80.70
CA ASP A 498 -4.88 26.05 -80.17
C ASP A 498 -5.52 26.14 -78.77
N ARG A 499 -4.76 26.82 -77.89
CA ARG A 499 -5.06 28.19 -77.38
C ARG A 499 -5.79 28.34 -76.05
N ASP A 500 -5.30 29.33 -75.31
CA ASP A 500 -5.65 29.74 -73.95
C ASP A 500 -7.14 30.03 -73.71
N THR A 501 -7.57 29.86 -72.45
CA THR A 501 -8.39 30.91 -71.81
C THR A 501 -8.23 30.90 -70.28
N ASN A 502 -8.14 32.11 -69.70
CA ASN A 502 -8.00 32.38 -68.27
C ASN A 502 -9.36 32.76 -67.62
N LEU A 503 -9.36 32.95 -66.29
CA LEU A 503 -10.38 33.61 -65.44
C LEU A 503 -11.64 32.75 -65.15
N ARG A 504 -12.38 32.90 -64.03
CA ARG A 504 -12.39 33.87 -62.91
C ARG A 504 -12.95 33.11 -61.66
N ARG A 505 -12.28 33.04 -60.50
CA ARG A 505 -12.24 34.01 -59.38
C ARG A 505 -13.54 34.12 -58.57
N MET A 506 -13.53 33.67 -57.30
CA MET A 506 -13.94 34.44 -56.10
C MET A 506 -13.40 33.75 -54.83
N SER A 507 -13.29 34.48 -53.72
CA SER A 507 -12.20 34.32 -52.73
C SER A 507 -12.67 34.39 -51.26
N ASN A 508 -11.76 33.95 -50.37
CA ASN A 508 -11.65 34.11 -48.92
C ASN A 508 -12.04 32.84 -48.13
N ASP A 509 -11.11 32.13 -47.46
CA ASP A 509 -10.18 32.53 -46.36
C ASP A 509 -10.95 32.71 -45.04
N ARG A 510 -10.63 32.07 -43.90
CA ARG A 510 -9.36 31.53 -43.32
C ARG A 510 -9.69 30.37 -42.35
N GLU A 511 -8.81 29.48 -41.87
CA GLU A 511 -7.43 29.03 -42.21
C GLU A 511 -7.21 27.67 -41.49
N LEU A 512 -6.31 26.80 -41.99
CA LEU A 512 -5.97 25.49 -41.39
C LEU A 512 -4.59 25.50 -40.71
N PRO A 513 -4.28 24.55 -39.80
CA PRO A 513 -2.93 24.37 -39.27
C PRO A 513 -2.00 23.57 -40.23
N THR A 514 -0.82 24.14 -40.44
CA THR A 514 0.51 23.52 -40.70
C THR A 514 0.64 22.13 -41.35
N THR A 515 1.31 22.10 -42.51
CA THR A 515 1.98 20.91 -43.08
C THR A 515 3.50 21.02 -42.96
N ILE A 516 4.20 19.90 -42.71
CA ILE A 516 5.65 19.75 -42.89
C ILE A 516 5.88 18.68 -43.97
N THR A 517 6.68 18.99 -44.99
CA THR A 517 7.14 18.01 -45.99
C THR A 517 8.62 18.17 -46.32
N THR A 518 9.32 17.04 -46.30
CA THR A 518 10.73 16.84 -46.68
C THR A 518 10.95 16.78 -48.19
N ARG A 519 12.14 17.15 -48.71
CA ARG A 519 12.87 16.28 -49.69
C ARG A 519 14.37 16.58 -49.87
N ASN A 520 15.11 15.50 -50.10
CA ASN A 520 16.56 15.36 -50.29
C ASN A 520 17.17 16.00 -51.55
N GLN A 521 18.49 16.29 -51.52
CA GLN A 521 19.47 15.76 -52.50
C GLN A 521 20.93 15.80 -51.96
N ARG A 522 21.79 14.88 -52.41
CA ARG A 522 23.23 14.75 -52.04
C ARG A 522 24.13 15.12 -53.22
N VAL A 523 25.23 15.86 -53.00
CA VAL A 523 26.48 15.79 -53.79
C VAL A 523 27.70 16.08 -52.89
N LEU A 524 28.83 15.39 -53.11
CA LEU A 524 30.12 15.61 -52.42
C LEU A 524 30.91 16.80 -53.00
N ARG A 525 31.57 17.59 -52.14
CA ARG A 525 32.98 18.05 -52.28
C ARG A 525 33.45 18.86 -51.06
N SER A 526 34.65 18.56 -50.60
CA SER A 526 35.48 19.39 -49.70
C SER A 526 36.71 19.90 -50.51
N PRO A 527 37.71 20.64 -49.96
CA PRO A 527 37.84 21.33 -48.67
C PRO A 527 38.42 22.78 -48.77
N HIS A 528 38.18 23.69 -47.80
CA HIS A 528 39.28 24.56 -47.31
C HIS A 528 39.11 25.26 -45.95
N ARG A 529 40.27 25.46 -45.32
CA ARG A 529 40.60 26.18 -44.07
C ARG A 529 39.98 27.58 -43.91
N ARG A 530 39.61 27.93 -42.67
CA ARG A 530 40.49 28.65 -41.72
C ARG A 530 39.87 28.72 -40.32
N GLY A 531 40.65 28.35 -39.30
CA GLY A 531 40.47 28.88 -37.95
C GLY A 531 41.45 30.04 -37.72
N SER A 532 41.15 30.91 -36.75
CA SER A 532 42.10 31.84 -36.15
C SER A 532 41.64 32.15 -34.72
N ASP A 533 42.60 32.19 -33.80
CA ASP A 533 42.37 32.27 -32.35
C ASP A 533 42.29 33.71 -31.79
N ARG A 534 42.00 33.77 -30.48
CA ARG A 534 42.46 34.73 -29.45
C ARG A 534 41.83 36.14 -29.32
N SER A 535 41.07 36.27 -28.21
CA SER A 535 41.16 37.29 -27.13
C SER A 535 42.30 38.34 -27.19
N THR A 536 42.13 39.63 -26.83
CA THR A 536 41.99 40.16 -25.43
C THR A 536 41.82 41.71 -25.38
N ILE A 537 41.10 42.26 -24.37
CA ILE A 537 41.36 43.57 -23.65
C ILE A 537 41.17 44.90 -24.47
N SER A 538 40.86 46.13 -23.97
CA SER A 538 40.74 46.77 -22.63
C SER A 538 39.63 47.87 -22.54
N GLU A 539 39.33 48.33 -21.32
CA GLU A 539 38.92 49.70 -20.86
C GLU A 539 37.56 50.32 -21.29
N LYS A 540 36.85 51.14 -20.48
CA LYS A 540 37.27 52.04 -19.38
C LYS A 540 36.15 52.31 -18.35
N SER A 541 36.52 52.89 -17.21
CA SER A 541 35.70 53.11 -16.00
C SER A 541 35.08 54.51 -15.85
N VAL A 542 33.91 54.58 -15.19
CA VAL A 542 33.62 55.46 -14.03
C VAL A 542 32.82 54.63 -13.02
#